data_AF-A0ABC8EDZ1-F1
#
_entry.id   AF-A0ABC8EDZ1-F1
#
_cell.length_a   1.000
_cell.length_b   1.000
_cell.length_c   1.000
_cell.angle_alpha   90.00
_cell.angle_beta   90.00
_cell.angle_gamma   90.00
#
_symmetry.space_group_name_H-M   'P 1'
#
loop_
_entity.id
_entity.type
_entity.pdbx_description
1 polymer ?
#
loop_
_entity_poly.entity_id
_entity_poly.type
_entity_poly.pdbx_seq_one_letter_code
_entity_poly.pdbx_strand_id
1 'polypeptide(L)'
;MNTLGNFIKEYRNENNLSLRDFAKMCDVSHSYIDKLEKGIDPRNGKTVEPTLDVIEKVASAMNISLEELLLKIGKISSYNEERLKKAESLKDELIEMMIRRNIIKNKNDINNKHLELIEYAIKTYAEETNYKCKDED
;
A
#
# COMPACT_ATOMS: atom_id res chain seq x y z
N MET A 1 9.16 8.26 -9.64
CA MET A 1 8.53 6.94 -9.38
C MET A 1 9.65 5.93 -9.34
N ASN A 2 9.87 5.26 -8.20
CA ASN A 2 10.98 4.34 -8.03
C ASN A 2 10.64 3.01 -8.70
N THR A 3 11.41 2.63 -9.71
CA THR A 3 11.28 1.31 -10.34
C THR A 3 11.97 0.26 -9.48
N LEU A 4 11.61 -1.01 -9.65
CA LEU A 4 12.31 -2.12 -8.99
C LEU A 4 13.82 -2.08 -9.26
N GLY A 5 14.23 -1.72 -10.47
CA GLY A 5 15.64 -1.58 -10.85
C GLY A 5 16.41 -0.57 -10.02
N ASN A 6 15.83 0.62 -9.78
CA ASN A 6 16.45 1.63 -8.93
C ASN A 6 16.58 1.13 -7.50
N PHE A 7 15.52 0.51 -6.97
CA PHE A 7 15.52 -0.02 -5.60
C PHE A 7 16.58 -1.11 -5.40
N ILE A 8 16.72 -2.03 -6.37
CA ILE A 8 17.78 -3.03 -6.38
C ILE A 8 19.16 -2.38 -6.37
N LYS A 9 19.37 -1.39 -7.25
CA LYS A 9 20.66 -0.71 -7.40
C LYS A 9 21.06 0.06 -6.13
N GLU A 10 20.11 0.77 -5.52
CA GLU A 10 20.31 1.49 -4.26
C GLU A 10 20.72 0.52 -3.15
N TYR A 11 19.93 -0.54 -2.91
CA TYR A 11 20.23 -1.55 -1.91
C TYR A 11 21.61 -2.17 -2.11
N ARG A 12 21.97 -2.52 -3.36
CA ARG A 12 23.28 -3.09 -3.70
C ARG A 12 24.43 -2.15 -3.32
N ASN A 13 24.30 -0.87 -3.66
CA ASN A 13 25.33 0.12 -3.41
C ASN A 13 25.47 0.40 -1.90
N GLU A 14 24.36 0.52 -1.17
CA GLU A 14 24.36 0.74 0.28
C GLU A 14 25.00 -0.44 1.04
N ASN A 15 24.82 -1.66 0.55
CA ASN A 15 25.36 -2.87 1.16
C ASN A 15 26.70 -3.33 0.54
N ASN A 16 27.31 -2.54 -0.34
CA ASN A 16 28.56 -2.86 -1.05
C ASN A 16 28.54 -4.23 -1.77
N LEU A 17 27.37 -4.64 -2.28
CA LEU A 17 27.18 -5.90 -2.97
C LEU A 17 27.51 -5.74 -4.44
N SER A 18 28.24 -6.68 -5.06
CA SER A 18 28.34 -6.73 -6.51
C SER A 18 27.04 -7.23 -7.14
N LEU A 19 26.91 -7.06 -8.45
CA LEU A 19 25.74 -7.53 -9.18
C LEU A 19 25.60 -9.06 -9.09
N ARG A 20 26.72 -9.77 -9.07
CA ARG A 20 26.76 -11.23 -8.89
C ARG A 20 26.40 -11.64 -7.47
N ASP A 21 26.79 -10.86 -6.45
CA ASP A 21 26.50 -11.20 -5.06
C ASP A 21 25.00 -11.08 -4.79
N PHE A 22 24.39 -9.97 -5.21
CA PHE A 22 22.95 -9.78 -5.07
C PHE A 22 22.14 -10.79 -5.89
N ALA A 23 22.57 -11.11 -7.11
CA ALA A 23 21.94 -12.13 -7.94
C ALA A 23 21.91 -13.51 -7.26
N LYS A 24 23.02 -13.88 -6.58
CA LYS A 24 23.07 -15.11 -5.77
C LYS A 24 22.12 -15.05 -4.58
N MET A 25 22.04 -13.91 -3.89
CA MET A 25 21.12 -13.74 -2.76
C MET A 25 19.65 -13.92 -3.18
N CYS A 26 19.30 -13.43 -4.37
CA CYS A 26 17.94 -13.52 -4.92
C CYS A 26 17.66 -14.84 -5.65
N ASP A 27 18.62 -15.76 -5.80
CA ASP A 27 18.49 -16.95 -6.64
C ASP A 27 17.97 -16.64 -8.07
N VAL A 28 18.59 -15.63 -8.71
CA VAL A 28 18.30 -15.23 -10.10
C VAL A 28 19.60 -14.96 -10.85
N SER A 29 19.54 -15.03 -12.18
CA SER A 29 20.75 -14.77 -12.99
C SER A 29 21.21 -13.32 -12.84
N HIS A 30 22.53 -13.12 -12.75
CA HIS A 30 23.10 -11.77 -12.74
C HIS A 30 22.72 -10.98 -14.00
N SER A 31 22.55 -11.65 -15.16
CA SER A 31 22.16 -10.97 -16.39
C SER A 31 20.73 -10.42 -16.29
N TYR A 32 19.88 -11.04 -15.47
CA TYR A 32 18.52 -10.56 -15.26
C TYR A 32 18.49 -9.41 -14.26
N ILE A 33 19.26 -9.47 -13.17
CA ILE A 33 19.44 -8.33 -12.26
C ILE A 33 19.96 -7.09 -13.02
N ASP A 34 20.95 -7.25 -13.89
CA ASP A 34 21.48 -6.15 -14.73
C ASP A 34 20.41 -5.54 -15.64
N LYS A 35 19.55 -6.39 -16.23
CA LYS A 35 18.40 -5.95 -17.04
C LYS A 35 17.36 -5.21 -16.19
N LEU A 36 17.08 -5.68 -14.98
CA LEU A 36 16.14 -5.02 -14.06
C LEU A 36 16.66 -3.64 -13.66
N GLU A 37 17.95 -3.51 -13.28
CA GLU A 37 18.57 -2.21 -12.94
C GLU A 37 18.53 -1.22 -14.12
N LYS A 38 18.69 -1.70 -15.35
CA LYS A 38 18.61 -0.87 -16.56
C LYS A 38 17.17 -0.54 -16.97
N GLY A 39 16.21 -1.34 -16.53
CA GLY A 39 14.79 -1.21 -16.87
C GLY A 39 14.41 -1.57 -18.31
N ILE A 40 15.38 -1.81 -19.20
CA ILE A 40 15.16 -2.05 -20.64
C ILE A 40 15.98 -3.26 -21.10
N ASP A 41 15.38 -4.15 -21.89
CA ASP A 41 16.12 -5.23 -22.54
C ASP A 41 16.84 -4.68 -23.79
N PRO A 42 18.18 -4.70 -23.84
CA PRO A 42 18.95 -4.09 -24.93
C PRO A 42 18.74 -4.78 -26.28
N ARG A 43 18.17 -5.99 -26.32
CA ARG A 43 17.94 -6.74 -27.56
C ARG A 43 16.71 -6.25 -28.32
N ASN A 44 15.70 -5.75 -27.61
CA ASN A 44 14.40 -5.40 -28.21
C ASN A 44 13.85 -4.02 -27.78
N GLY A 45 14.53 -3.32 -26.87
CA GLY A 45 14.13 -1.99 -26.39
C GLY A 45 12.89 -1.97 -25.50
N LYS A 46 12.38 -3.13 -25.07
CA LYS A 46 11.19 -3.22 -24.23
C LYS A 46 11.54 -3.12 -22.76
N THR A 47 10.60 -2.59 -21.98
CA THR A 47 10.67 -2.59 -20.51
C THR A 47 10.80 -4.00 -19.98
N VAL A 48 11.70 -4.19 -19.01
CA VAL A 48 11.87 -5.47 -18.32
C VAL A 48 10.87 -5.53 -17.19
N GLU A 49 9.77 -6.25 -17.39
CA GLU A 49 8.80 -6.52 -16.33
C GLU A 49 9.15 -7.85 -15.62
N PRO A 50 9.41 -7.82 -14.30
CA PRO A 50 9.61 -9.02 -13.49
C PRO A 50 8.30 -9.76 -13.24
N THR A 51 8.41 -11.08 -13.05
CA THR A 51 7.30 -11.89 -12.52
C THR A 51 7.17 -11.69 -11.01
N LEU A 52 6.02 -12.06 -10.44
CA LEU A 52 5.80 -12.00 -9.00
C LEU A 52 6.84 -12.83 -8.22
N ASP A 53 7.16 -14.04 -8.70
CA ASP A 53 8.21 -14.90 -8.12
C ASP A 53 9.57 -14.18 -7.99
N VAL A 54 9.95 -13.40 -9.00
CA VAL A 54 11.20 -12.63 -8.92
C VAL A 54 11.09 -11.50 -7.90
N ILE A 55 9.95 -10.81 -7.83
CA ILE A 55 9.73 -9.76 -6.84
C ILE A 55 9.80 -10.33 -5.42
N GLU A 56 9.20 -11.50 -5.18
CA GLU A 56 9.27 -12.23 -3.89
C GLU A 56 10.70 -12.62 -3.51
N LYS A 57 11.47 -13.14 -4.47
CA LYS A 57 12.89 -13.47 -4.28
C LYS A 57 13.72 -12.25 -3.93
N VAL A 58 13.48 -11.12 -4.61
CA VAL A 58 14.15 -9.84 -4.34
C VAL A 58 13.79 -9.32 -2.95
N ALA A 59 12.50 -9.35 -2.57
CA ALA A 59 12.06 -8.95 -1.23
C ALA A 59 12.72 -9.81 -0.14
N SER A 60 12.75 -11.13 -0.35
CA SER A 60 13.37 -12.10 0.56
C SER A 60 14.87 -11.85 0.71
N ALA A 61 15.59 -11.60 -0.38
CA ALA A 61 17.02 -11.28 -0.37
C ALA A 61 17.34 -9.97 0.37
N MET A 62 16.40 -9.03 0.38
CA MET A 62 16.51 -7.75 1.08
C MET A 62 15.96 -7.80 2.51
N ASN A 63 15.41 -8.94 2.95
CA ASN A 63 14.77 -9.14 4.24
C ASN A 63 13.61 -8.17 4.52
N ILE A 64 12.79 -7.91 3.49
CA ILE A 64 11.53 -7.14 3.58
C ILE A 64 10.36 -7.98 3.09
N SER A 65 9.13 -7.59 3.44
CA SER A 65 7.94 -8.29 2.94
C SER A 65 7.69 -7.97 1.46
N LEU A 66 7.00 -8.88 0.75
CA LEU A 66 6.54 -8.63 -0.61
C LEU A 66 5.68 -7.36 -0.69
N GLU A 67 4.77 -7.18 0.26
CA GLU A 67 3.90 -6.00 0.35
C GLU A 67 4.71 -4.71 0.49
N GLU A 68 5.71 -4.70 1.38
CA GLU A 68 6.59 -3.55 1.56
C GLU A 68 7.35 -3.21 0.26
N LEU A 69 7.89 -4.22 -0.43
CA LEU A 69 8.57 -3.99 -1.70
C LEU A 69 7.61 -3.41 -2.75
N LEU A 70 6.41 -3.99 -2.91
CA LEU A 70 5.40 -3.54 -3.86
C LEU A 70 4.94 -2.10 -3.61
N LEU A 71 4.84 -1.70 -2.33
CA LEU A 71 4.57 -0.32 -1.92
C LEU A 71 5.70 0.62 -2.33
N LYS A 72 6.97 0.27 -2.01
CA LYS A 72 8.14 1.11 -2.32
C LYS A 72 8.33 1.32 -3.82
N ILE A 73 8.01 0.32 -4.64
CA ILE A 73 8.10 0.42 -6.11
C ILE A 73 6.81 0.95 -6.77
N GLY A 74 5.81 1.32 -5.97
CA GLY A 74 4.55 1.92 -6.43
C GLY A 74 3.67 0.99 -7.28
N LYS A 75 3.80 -0.33 -7.12
CA LYS A 75 2.93 -1.33 -7.79
C LYS A 75 1.60 -1.49 -7.05
N ILE A 76 1.60 -1.23 -5.75
CA ILE A 76 0.40 -1.06 -4.92
C ILE A 76 0.51 0.27 -4.19
N SER A 77 -0.61 0.95 -3.97
CA SER A 77 -0.65 2.11 -3.08
C SER A 77 -0.83 1.62 -1.64
N SER A 78 -0.43 2.42 -0.66
CA SER A 78 -0.84 2.23 0.74
C SER A 78 -2.33 2.61 0.87
N TYR A 79 -3.18 1.97 0.08
CA TYR A 79 -4.63 2.17 0.03
C TYR A 79 -5.24 2.19 1.44
N ASN A 80 -4.66 1.41 2.35
CA ASN A 80 -5.00 1.41 3.76
C ASN A 80 -4.71 2.74 4.48
N GLU A 81 -3.57 3.40 4.24
CA GLU A 81 -3.26 4.70 4.85
C GLU A 81 -4.19 5.81 4.35
N GLU A 82 -4.50 5.86 3.05
CA GLU A 82 -5.41 6.87 2.51
C GLU A 82 -6.84 6.66 3.03
N ARG A 83 -7.30 5.41 3.10
CA ARG A 83 -8.59 5.06 3.75
C ARG A 83 -8.59 5.42 5.22
N LEU A 84 -7.49 5.17 5.93
CA LEU A 84 -7.39 5.47 7.36
C LEU A 84 -7.43 6.98 7.61
N LYS A 85 -6.65 7.77 6.85
CA LYS A 85 -6.70 9.25 6.90
C LYS A 85 -8.09 9.78 6.61
N LYS A 86 -8.78 9.21 5.61
CA LYS A 86 -10.15 9.59 5.28
C LYS A 86 -11.14 9.22 6.39
N ALA A 87 -11.00 8.04 6.98
CA ALA A 87 -11.83 7.61 8.10
C ALA A 87 -11.63 8.48 9.35
N GLU A 88 -10.39 8.87 9.65
CA GLU A 88 -10.07 9.81 10.72
C GLU A 88 -10.71 11.19 10.47
N SER A 89 -10.58 11.72 9.25
CA SER A 89 -11.23 12.99 8.87
C SER A 89 -12.76 12.93 9.03
N LEU A 90 -13.40 11.86 8.56
CA LEU A 90 -14.85 11.67 8.69
C LEU A 90 -15.29 11.57 10.15
N LYS A 91 -14.48 10.91 10.99
CA LYS A 91 -14.75 10.83 12.43
C LYS A 91 -14.74 12.22 13.06
N ASP A 92 -13.75 13.04 12.75
CA ASP A 92 -13.66 14.40 13.29
C ASP A 92 -14.83 15.28 12.83
N GLU A 93 -15.21 15.22 11.54
CA GLU A 93 -16.38 15.92 11.01
C GLU A 93 -17.69 15.51 11.73
N LEU A 94 -17.85 14.20 12.00
CA LEU A 94 -19.01 13.68 12.70
C LEU A 94 -19.08 14.17 14.15
N ILE A 95 -17.95 14.18 14.86
CA ILE A 95 -17.84 14.69 16.23
C ILE A 95 -18.22 16.17 16.27
N GLU A 96 -17.68 16.97 15.35
CA GLU A 96 -18.01 18.39 15.23
C GLU A 96 -19.50 18.61 14.96
N MET A 97 -20.10 17.80 14.08
CA MET A 97 -21.54 17.87 13.82
C MET A 97 -22.35 17.57 15.09
N MET A 98 -21.96 16.55 15.87
CA MET A 98 -22.64 16.20 17.12
C MET A 98 -22.53 17.31 18.17
N ILE A 99 -21.37 17.97 18.27
CA ILE A 99 -21.18 19.13 19.16
C ILE A 99 -22.04 20.31 18.71
N ARG A 100 -22.03 20.66 17.41
CA ARG A 100 -22.84 21.77 16.85
C ARG A 100 -24.34 21.57 17.05
N ARG A 101 -24.80 20.33 17.05
CA ARG A 101 -26.20 19.96 17.29
C ARG A 101 -26.52 19.74 18.77
N ASN A 102 -25.55 19.98 19.67
CA ASN A 102 -25.67 19.82 21.11
C ASN A 102 -26.06 18.39 21.54
N ILE A 103 -25.62 17.38 20.78
CA ILE A 103 -25.78 15.96 21.11
C ILE A 103 -24.75 15.55 22.17
N ILE A 104 -23.52 16.06 22.05
CA ILE A 104 -22.43 15.89 23.02
C ILE A 104 -21.81 17.26 23.32
N LYS A 105 -21.17 17.43 24.49
CA LYS A 105 -20.50 18.70 24.83
C LYS A 105 -19.06 18.72 24.33
N ASN A 106 -18.40 17.58 24.34
CA ASN A 106 -17.04 17.42 23.85
C ASN A 106 -16.79 15.97 23.37
N LYS A 107 -15.65 15.74 22.71
CA LYS A 107 -15.29 14.44 22.13
C LYS A 107 -15.26 13.27 23.12
N ASN A 108 -15.00 13.53 24.40
CA ASN A 108 -14.91 12.47 25.43
C ASN A 108 -16.29 12.01 25.91
N ASP A 109 -17.37 12.70 25.56
CA ASP A 109 -18.73 12.34 25.95
C ASP A 109 -19.36 11.28 25.01
N ILE A 110 -18.64 10.87 23.96
CA ILE A 110 -19.07 9.79 23.05
C ILE A 110 -19.13 8.48 23.84
N ASN A 111 -20.22 7.74 23.66
CA ASN A 111 -20.46 6.47 24.34
C ASN A 111 -21.17 5.50 23.39
N ASN A 112 -21.37 4.27 23.84
CA ASN A 112 -21.93 3.21 23.01
C ASN A 112 -23.31 3.53 22.41
N LYS A 113 -24.17 4.26 23.13
CA LYS A 113 -25.50 4.64 22.58
C LYS A 113 -25.37 5.57 21.39
N HIS A 114 -24.39 6.48 21.41
CA HIS A 114 -24.11 7.35 20.28
C HIS A 114 -23.61 6.53 19.07
N LEU A 115 -22.74 5.56 19.32
CA LEU A 115 -22.20 4.67 18.28
C LEU A 115 -23.30 3.80 17.66
N GLU A 116 -24.15 3.18 18.48
CA GLU A 116 -25.29 2.37 18.04
C GLU A 116 -26.25 3.18 17.15
N LEU A 117 -26.53 4.44 17.52
CA LEU A 117 -27.38 5.33 16.74
C LEU A 117 -26.75 5.64 15.36
N ILE A 118 -25.44 5.90 15.33
CA ILE A 118 -24.71 6.17 14.09
C ILE A 118 -24.74 4.93 13.19
N GLU A 119 -24.46 3.74 13.73
CA GLU A 119 -24.52 2.49 12.98
C GLU A 119 -25.91 2.23 12.42
N TYR A 120 -26.96 2.46 13.21
CA TYR A 120 -28.34 2.33 12.77
C TYR A 120 -28.66 3.28 11.61
N ALA A 121 -28.25 4.55 11.70
CA ALA A 121 -28.47 5.54 10.65
C ALA A 121 -27.75 5.15 9.34
N ILE A 122 -26.50 4.67 9.42
CA ILE A 122 -25.74 4.21 8.26
C ILE A 122 -26.43 3.01 7.59
N LYS A 123 -26.85 2.01 8.37
CA LYS A 123 -27.57 0.82 7.86
C LYS A 123 -28.86 1.23 7.16
N THR A 124 -29.66 2.06 7.80
CA THR A 124 -30.94 2.56 7.25
C THR A 124 -30.71 3.27 5.91
N TYR A 125 -29.72 4.18 5.83
CA TYR A 125 -29.41 4.89 4.60
C TYR A 125 -28.94 3.94 3.47
N ALA A 126 -28.10 2.95 3.79
CA ALA A 126 -27.61 1.99 2.81
C ALA A 126 -28.74 1.14 2.21
N GLU A 127 -29.69 0.71 3.06
CA GLU A 127 -30.88 -0.03 2.66
C GLU A 127 -31.80 0.81 1.76
N GLU A 128 -32.08 2.07 2.14
CA GLU A 128 -32.96 2.97 1.39
C GLU A 128 -32.40 3.38 0.03
N THR A 129 -31.08 3.49 -0.09
CA THR A 129 -30.42 3.91 -1.34
C THR A 129 -30.02 2.76 -2.25
N ASN A 130 -30.28 1.51 -1.85
CA ASN A 130 -29.77 0.30 -2.49
C ASN A 130 -28.24 0.34 -2.69
N TYR A 131 -27.54 1.04 -1.78
CA TYR A 131 -26.10 1.21 -1.84
C TYR A 131 -25.45 -0.09 -1.37
N LYS A 132 -24.93 -0.87 -2.31
CA LYS A 132 -24.00 -1.96 -1.99
C LYS A 132 -22.63 -1.36 -1.72
N CYS A 133 -22.08 -1.59 -0.53
CA CYS A 133 -20.64 -1.42 -0.31
C CYS A 133 -19.93 -2.18 -1.44
N LYS A 134 -19.26 -1.45 -2.33
CA LYS A 134 -18.32 -2.06 -3.25
C LYS A 134 -17.14 -2.48 -2.40
N ASP A 135 -17.05 -3.76 -2.08
CA ASP A 135 -15.81 -4.48 -1.76
C ASP A 135 -16.20 -5.98 -1.68
N GLU A 136 -16.02 -6.72 -2.79
CA GLU A 136 -15.70 -8.16 -2.91
C GLU A 136 -15.83 -8.59 -4.39
N ASP A 137 -14.76 -8.34 -5.16
CA ASP A 137 -14.32 -9.12 -6.34
C ASP A 137 -12.78 -9.10 -6.34
#